data_AF-A0A933JNG5-F1
#
_entry.id   AF-A0A933JNG5-F1
#
_cell.length_a   1.000
_cell.length_b   1.000
_cell.length_c   1.000
_cell.angle_alpha   90.00
_cell.angle_beta   90.00
_cell.angle_gamma   90.00
#
_symmetry.space_group_name_H-M   'P 1'
#
loop_
_entity.id
_entity.type
_entity.pdbx_description
1 polymer ?
#
loop_
_entity_poly.entity_id
_entity_poly.type
_entity_poly.pdbx_seq_one_letter_code
_entity_poly.pdbx_strand_id
1 'polypeptide(L)'
;MKTPARFLRALESVRTSLVTAPHGADLTSFSDVFDEFLAVAQSPGFMDLGSEKENEEIHELIQVAVSRYRGGARVERLRLVEIEDARFLHGAFVVSSVQGAIIYFTEDRQGLVVIMGSPTWVMRVSTLNVDPTVRAVKAPGPNTVN
;
A
#
# COMPACT_ATOMS: atom_id res chain seq x y z
N MET A 1 -3.97 3.33 -22.61
CA MET A 1 -3.05 4.42 -22.99
C MET A 1 -1.65 3.97 -22.59
N LYS A 2 -0.59 4.25 -23.36
CA LYS A 2 0.76 3.87 -22.92
C LYS A 2 1.27 4.81 -21.84
N THR A 3 1.88 4.26 -20.80
CA THR A 3 2.41 5.05 -19.69
C THR A 3 3.61 5.90 -20.16
N PRO A 4 3.66 7.21 -19.89
CA PRO A 4 4.78 8.05 -20.31
C PRO A 4 6.12 7.58 -19.72
N ALA A 5 7.19 7.53 -20.54
CA ALA A 5 8.50 7.05 -20.09
C ALA A 5 9.09 7.86 -18.91
N ARG A 6 8.81 9.17 -18.85
CA ARG A 6 9.22 10.01 -17.70
C ARG A 6 8.60 9.54 -16.39
N PHE A 7 7.38 9.03 -16.46
CA PHE A 7 6.62 8.59 -15.31
C PHE A 7 7.09 7.21 -14.86
N LEU A 8 7.32 6.28 -15.79
CA LEU A 8 7.91 4.98 -15.48
C LEU A 8 9.26 5.11 -14.77
N ARG A 9 10.12 6.04 -15.19
CA ARG A 9 11.39 6.32 -14.50
C ARG A 9 11.21 6.83 -13.08
N ALA A 10 10.19 7.64 -12.84
CA ALA A 10 9.93 8.17 -11.51
C ALA A 10 9.38 7.07 -10.57
N LEU A 11 8.50 6.19 -11.07
CA LEU A 11 8.07 5.00 -10.32
C LEU A 11 9.22 4.04 -10.02
N GLU A 12 10.15 3.86 -10.96
CA GLU A 12 11.34 3.02 -10.74
C GLU A 12 12.27 3.60 -9.65
N SER A 13 12.36 4.93 -9.53
CA SER A 13 13.04 5.59 -8.41
C SER A 13 12.38 5.22 -7.08
N VAL A 14 11.05 5.40 -6.98
CA VAL A 14 10.28 5.06 -5.77
C VAL A 14 10.44 3.59 -5.40
N ARG A 15 10.37 2.69 -6.39
CA ARG A 15 10.59 1.25 -6.24
C ARG A 15 11.98 0.97 -5.66
N THR A 16 13.02 1.55 -6.26
CA THR A 16 14.41 1.36 -5.81
C THR A 16 14.58 1.85 -4.38
N SER A 17 14.06 3.02 -4.04
CA SER A 17 14.10 3.56 -2.68
C SER A 17 13.36 2.64 -1.69
N LEU A 18 12.21 2.07 -2.09
CA LEU A 18 11.44 1.15 -1.25
C LEU A 18 12.16 -0.20 -1.01
N VAL A 19 12.74 -0.79 -2.04
CA VAL A 19 13.43 -2.10 -1.96
C VAL A 19 14.76 -1.98 -1.20
N THR A 20 15.46 -0.85 -1.35
CA THR A 20 16.75 -0.61 -0.71
C THR A 20 16.62 -0.08 0.71
N ALA A 21 15.44 0.41 1.12
CA ALA A 21 15.17 0.82 2.48
C ALA A 21 15.45 -0.36 3.45
N PRO A 22 16.28 -0.15 4.50
CA PRO A 22 16.59 -1.20 5.44
C PRO A 22 15.31 -1.82 6.04
N HIS A 23 15.26 -3.14 6.16
CA HIS A 23 14.14 -3.80 6.84
C HIS A 23 14.10 -3.31 8.31
N GLY A 24 13.04 -2.61 8.68
CA GLY A 24 12.94 -1.95 9.99
C GLY A 24 13.61 -0.58 10.07
N ALA A 25 13.89 0.08 8.94
CA ALA A 25 14.34 1.47 8.91
C ALA A 25 13.36 2.40 9.64
N ASP A 26 13.92 3.44 10.23
CA ASP A 26 13.21 4.56 10.85
C ASP A 26 12.22 5.21 9.85
N LEU A 27 11.11 5.73 10.37
CA LEU A 27 10.09 6.53 9.67
C LEU A 27 10.69 7.60 8.72
N THR A 28 11.88 8.14 9.00
CA THR A 28 12.58 9.10 8.13
C THR A 28 12.89 8.53 6.74
N SER A 29 13.44 7.31 6.65
CA SER A 29 13.73 6.66 5.35
C SER A 29 12.46 6.34 4.54
N PHE A 30 11.32 6.18 5.21
CA PHE A 30 10.05 5.91 4.56
C PHE A 30 9.27 7.19 4.22
N SER A 31 9.58 8.31 4.86
CA SER A 31 9.10 9.64 4.47
C SER A 31 9.63 10.01 3.09
N ASP A 32 10.93 9.77 2.84
CA ASP A 32 11.55 10.09 1.54
C ASP A 32 10.89 9.31 0.39
N VAL A 33 10.63 8.01 0.57
CA VAL A 33 9.89 7.18 -0.42
C VAL A 33 8.48 7.72 -0.66
N PHE A 34 7.80 8.14 0.40
CA PHE A 34 6.45 8.68 0.28
C PHE A 34 6.43 10.05 -0.40
N ASP A 35 7.40 10.93 -0.11
CA ASP A 35 7.54 12.23 -0.75
C ASP A 35 7.87 12.10 -2.24
N GLU A 36 8.76 11.17 -2.60
CA GLU A 36 9.01 10.80 -4.01
C GLU A 36 7.71 10.34 -4.68
N PHE A 37 6.93 9.48 -4.02
CA PHE A 37 5.64 9.05 -4.55
C PHE A 37 4.64 10.20 -4.69
N LEU A 38 4.53 11.10 -3.72
CA LEU A 38 3.64 12.26 -3.79
C LEU A 38 3.99 13.16 -4.97
N ALA A 39 5.27 13.40 -5.23
CA ALA A 39 5.72 14.15 -6.40
C ALA A 39 5.26 13.49 -7.71
N VAL A 40 5.29 12.15 -7.77
CA VAL A 40 4.76 11.39 -8.91
C VAL A 40 3.24 11.52 -9.01
N ALA A 41 2.52 11.33 -7.90
CA ALA A 41 1.06 11.34 -7.86
C ALA A 41 0.45 12.71 -8.19
N GLN A 42 1.19 13.80 -7.99
CA GLN A 42 0.81 15.16 -8.38
C GLN A 42 0.95 15.43 -9.89
N SER A 43 1.54 14.49 -10.64
CA SER A 43 1.66 14.63 -12.09
C SER A 43 0.27 14.66 -12.76
N PRO A 44 -0.01 15.63 -13.65
CA PRO A 44 -1.27 15.67 -14.39
C PRO A 44 -1.54 14.35 -15.12
N GLY A 45 -2.76 13.84 -14.98
CA GLY A 45 -3.20 12.59 -15.61
C GLY A 45 -2.76 11.31 -14.91
N PHE A 46 -2.10 11.37 -13.74
CA PHE A 46 -1.70 10.19 -12.98
C PHE A 46 -2.86 9.19 -12.76
N MET A 47 -4.03 9.71 -12.37
CA MET A 47 -5.23 8.90 -12.14
C MET A 47 -5.79 8.26 -13.42
N ASP A 48 -5.36 8.72 -14.60
CA ASP A 48 -5.81 8.22 -15.92
C ASP A 48 -4.83 7.18 -16.51
N LEU A 49 -3.67 6.96 -15.88
CA LEU A 49 -2.61 6.05 -16.39
C LEU A 49 -2.87 4.57 -16.09
N GLY A 50 -3.88 4.26 -15.29
CA GLY A 50 -4.20 2.90 -14.89
C GLY A 50 -5.68 2.57 -15.05
N SER A 51 -6.00 1.32 -14.71
CA SER A 51 -7.38 0.83 -14.64
C SER A 51 -7.71 0.39 -13.23
N GLU A 52 -8.98 0.54 -12.84
CA GLU A 52 -9.44 0.03 -11.56
C GLU A 52 -9.21 -1.48 -11.46
N LYS A 53 -8.77 -1.93 -10.28
CA LYS A 53 -8.40 -3.32 -10.03
C LYS A 53 -9.01 -3.81 -8.72
N GLU A 54 -9.54 -5.03 -8.75
CA GLU A 54 -9.85 -5.77 -7.52
C GLU A 54 -8.67 -6.70 -7.19
N ASN A 55 -8.22 -6.68 -5.94
CA ASN A 55 -7.13 -7.54 -5.47
C ASN A 55 -7.32 -7.91 -4.00
N GLU A 56 -7.73 -9.15 -3.75
CA GLU A 56 -8.05 -9.68 -2.42
C GLU A 56 -6.81 -9.78 -1.52
N GLU A 57 -5.67 -10.22 -2.06
CA GLU A 57 -4.40 -10.31 -1.31
C GLU A 57 -4.00 -8.93 -0.78
N ILE A 58 -4.09 -7.89 -1.62
CA ILE A 58 -3.80 -6.51 -1.20
C ILE A 58 -4.81 -6.01 -0.17
N HIS A 59 -6.09 -6.35 -0.34
CA HIS A 59 -7.12 -5.98 0.64
C HIS A 59 -6.82 -6.61 2.02
N GLU A 60 -6.45 -7.89 2.06
CA GLU A 60 -6.06 -8.57 3.30
C GLU A 60 -4.83 -7.93 3.96
N LEU A 61 -3.81 -7.58 3.16
CA LEU A 61 -2.62 -6.88 3.67
C LEU A 61 -2.97 -5.52 4.29
N ILE A 62 -3.82 -4.74 3.63
CA ILE A 62 -4.31 -3.46 4.18
C ILE A 62 -5.08 -3.73 5.47
N GLN A 63 -5.95 -4.73 5.50
CA GLN A 63 -6.74 -5.09 6.68
C GLN A 63 -5.84 -5.49 7.86
N VAL A 64 -4.74 -6.22 7.62
CA VAL A 64 -3.74 -6.53 8.65
C VAL A 64 -3.06 -5.26 9.16
N ALA A 65 -2.61 -4.38 8.28
CA ALA A 65 -2.00 -3.11 8.65
C ALA A 65 -2.97 -2.26 9.49
N VAL A 66 -4.19 -2.07 9.02
CA VAL A 66 -5.26 -1.34 9.72
C VAL A 66 -5.53 -1.95 11.09
N SER A 67 -5.62 -3.28 11.20
CA SER A 67 -5.91 -3.96 12.47
C SER A 67 -4.82 -3.70 13.51
N ARG A 68 -3.54 -3.65 13.09
CA ARG A 68 -2.41 -3.31 13.97
C ARG A 68 -2.49 -1.88 14.51
N TYR A 69 -3.00 -0.95 13.71
CA TYR A 69 -3.06 0.47 14.10
C TYR A 69 -4.33 0.89 14.81
N ARG A 70 -5.47 0.29 14.45
CA ARG A 70 -6.80 0.77 14.83
C ARG A 70 -7.61 -0.31 15.55
N GLY A 71 -6.97 -1.39 15.99
CA GLY A 71 -7.56 -2.36 16.91
C GLY A 71 -8.80 -3.07 16.36
N GLY A 72 -8.65 -3.78 15.24
CA GLY A 72 -9.75 -4.57 14.64
C GLY A 72 -10.75 -3.77 13.79
N ALA A 73 -10.48 -2.48 13.54
CA ALA A 73 -11.22 -1.68 12.57
C ALA A 73 -11.16 -2.33 11.17
N ARG A 74 -12.22 -2.15 10.37
CA ARG A 74 -12.34 -2.76 9.04
C ARG A 74 -12.21 -1.73 7.93
N VAL A 75 -11.58 -2.13 6.83
CA VAL A 75 -11.61 -1.36 5.60
C VAL A 75 -13.05 -1.34 5.07
N GLU A 76 -13.64 -0.16 4.97
CA GLU A 76 -15.04 0.02 4.56
C GLU A 76 -15.16 0.18 3.04
N ARG A 77 -14.17 0.85 2.45
CA ARG A 77 -14.08 1.10 1.01
C ARG A 77 -12.62 1.04 0.62
N LEU A 78 -12.35 0.42 -0.52
CA LEU A 78 -11.04 0.35 -1.13
C LEU A 78 -11.21 0.59 -2.62
N ARG A 79 -10.37 1.47 -3.17
CA ARG A 79 -10.21 1.64 -4.61
C ARG A 79 -8.74 1.46 -4.94
N LEU A 80 -8.44 0.51 -5.82
CA LEU A 80 -7.11 0.28 -6.35
C LEU A 80 -7.10 0.59 -7.85
N VAL A 81 -5.99 1.15 -8.31
CA VAL A 81 -5.71 1.42 -9.71
C VAL A 81 -4.37 0.77 -10.04
N GLU A 82 -4.36 -0.03 -11.11
CA GLU A 82 -3.17 -0.71 -11.62
C GLU A 82 -2.63 0.02 -12.85
N ILE A 83 -1.34 0.33 -12.81
CA ILE A 83 -0.55 0.75 -13.97
C ILE A 83 0.22 -0.49 -14.43
N GLU A 84 -0.37 -1.27 -15.33
CA GLU A 84 0.13 -2.59 -15.75
C GLU A 84 1.58 -2.54 -16.28
N ASP A 85 1.90 -1.54 -17.11
CA ASP A 85 3.24 -1.32 -17.67
C ASP A 85 4.32 -1.19 -16.58
N ALA A 86 3.94 -0.69 -15.40
CA ALA A 86 4.82 -0.44 -14.28
C ALA A 86 4.74 -1.52 -13.19
N ARG A 87 3.86 -2.52 -13.35
CA ARG A 87 3.57 -3.53 -12.30
C ARG A 87 3.29 -2.87 -10.94
N PHE A 88 2.54 -1.79 -10.99
CA PHE A 88 2.35 -0.87 -9.87
C PHE A 88 0.87 -0.72 -9.57
N LEU A 89 0.53 -0.88 -8.30
CA LEU A 89 -0.79 -0.60 -7.75
C LEU A 89 -0.71 0.62 -6.84
N HIS A 90 -1.69 1.50 -6.95
CA HIS A 90 -1.92 2.51 -5.93
C HIS A 90 -3.40 2.62 -5.63
N GLY A 91 -3.73 3.23 -4.51
CA GLY A 91 -5.13 3.33 -4.12
C GLY A 91 -5.37 4.14 -2.88
N ALA A 92 -6.66 4.25 -2.56
CA ALA A 92 -7.14 4.90 -1.36
C ALA A 92 -8.19 4.01 -0.71
N PHE A 93 -8.25 4.09 0.61
CA PHE A 93 -9.21 3.36 1.40
C PHE A 93 -9.76 4.19 2.56
N VAL A 94 -10.89 3.76 3.09
CA VAL A 94 -11.55 4.35 4.26
C VAL A 94 -11.64 3.30 5.36
N VAL A 95 -11.29 3.70 6.58
CA VAL A 95 -11.51 2.90 7.79
C VAL A 95 -12.10 3.80 8.87
N SER A 96 -13.35 3.56 9.25
CA SER A 96 -14.09 4.42 10.17
C SER A 96 -14.08 5.87 9.66
N SER A 97 -13.61 6.82 10.48
CA SER A 97 -13.52 8.24 10.13
C SER A 97 -12.19 8.68 9.51
N VAL A 98 -11.30 7.75 9.13
CA VAL A 98 -9.98 8.10 8.57
C VAL A 98 -9.78 7.54 7.17
N GLN A 99 -8.96 8.25 6.40
CA GLN A 99 -8.55 7.87 5.06
C GLN A 99 -7.14 7.28 5.11
N GLY A 100 -6.88 6.35 4.19
CA GLY A 100 -5.55 5.84 3.95
C GLY A 100 -5.24 5.74 2.48
N ALA A 101 -3.95 5.64 2.18
CA ALA A 101 -3.42 5.45 0.84
C ALA A 101 -2.53 4.22 0.82
N ILE A 102 -2.42 3.60 -0.36
CA ILE A 102 -1.52 2.48 -0.60
C ILE A 102 -0.75 2.71 -1.90
N ILE A 103 0.50 2.30 -1.88
CA ILE A 103 1.31 2.02 -3.07
C ILE A 103 1.90 0.64 -2.96
N TYR A 104 2.01 -0.09 -4.06
CA TYR A 104 2.49 -1.47 -4.05
C TYR A 104 3.08 -1.86 -5.40
N PHE A 105 4.30 -2.38 -5.39
CA PHE A 105 4.97 -2.93 -6.56
C PHE A 105 4.76 -4.45 -6.57
N THR A 106 4.02 -4.94 -7.57
CA THR A 106 3.59 -6.34 -7.62
C THR A 106 4.73 -7.30 -7.93
N GLU A 107 5.74 -6.86 -8.68
CA GLU A 107 6.93 -7.65 -8.96
C GLU A 107 7.77 -7.89 -7.70
N ASP A 108 7.97 -6.86 -6.88
CA ASP A 108 8.78 -6.95 -5.66
C ASP A 108 7.99 -7.47 -4.46
N ARG A 109 6.65 -7.52 -4.59
CA ARG A 109 5.71 -7.87 -3.53
C ARG A 109 5.88 -7.00 -2.28
N GLN A 110 6.19 -5.73 -2.51
CA GLN A 110 6.48 -4.74 -1.49
C GLN A 110 5.69 -3.47 -1.74
N GLY A 111 5.20 -2.85 -0.67
CA GLY A 111 4.44 -1.61 -0.75
C GLY A 111 4.45 -0.82 0.54
N LEU A 112 3.78 0.33 0.51
CA LEU A 112 3.53 1.17 1.68
C LEU A 112 2.04 1.39 1.84
N VAL A 113 1.58 1.30 3.07
CA VAL A 113 0.27 1.78 3.51
C VAL A 113 0.47 2.98 4.40
N VAL A 114 -0.30 4.02 4.12
CA VAL A 114 -0.36 5.24 4.92
C VAL A 114 -1.76 5.38 5.48
N ILE A 115 -1.88 5.55 6.79
CA ILE A 115 -3.15 5.86 7.47
C ILE A 115 -3.05 7.27 8.05
N MET A 116 -3.97 8.14 7.65
CA MET A 116 -4.01 9.55 8.06
C MET A 116 -5.09 9.76 9.12
N GLY A 117 -4.73 9.98 10.39
CA GLY A 117 -5.72 10.10 11.46
C GLY A 117 -5.44 11.17 12.54
N SER A 118 -6.52 11.79 13.02
CA SER A 118 -6.54 12.69 14.19
C SER A 118 -6.94 11.91 15.47
N PRO A 119 -6.69 12.45 16.70
CA PRO A 119 -6.75 13.87 17.04
C PRO A 119 -5.45 14.68 16.88
N THR A 120 -4.30 14.04 16.62
CA THR A 120 -2.99 14.72 16.59
C THR A 120 -2.30 14.77 15.22
N TRP A 121 -3.02 14.57 14.11
CA TRP A 121 -2.45 14.53 12.75
C TRP A 121 -1.22 13.60 12.66
N VAL A 122 -1.40 12.34 13.06
CA VAL A 122 -0.33 11.36 12.98
C VAL A 122 -0.44 10.61 11.66
N MET A 123 0.60 10.71 10.85
CA MET A 123 0.80 9.84 9.70
C MET A 123 1.43 8.53 10.18
N ARG A 124 0.77 7.40 9.93
CA ARG A 124 1.34 6.07 10.17
C ARG A 124 1.65 5.43 8.84
N VAL A 125 2.93 5.14 8.62
CA VAL A 125 3.44 4.44 7.44
C VAL A 125 3.77 3.01 7.83
N SER A 126 3.46 2.05 6.96
CA SER A 126 3.84 0.65 7.14
C SER A 126 4.20 0.00 5.83
N THR A 127 5.22 -0.85 5.90
CA THR A 127 5.53 -1.74 4.81
C THR A 127 4.50 -2.84 4.71
N LEU A 128 4.10 -3.13 3.47
CA LEU A 128 3.42 -4.35 3.12
C LEU A 128 4.44 -5.24 2.43
N ASN A 129 4.69 -6.41 2.99
CA ASN A 129 5.49 -7.44 2.35
C ASN A 129 4.61 -8.68 2.24
N VAL A 130 4.53 -9.27 1.06
CA VAL A 130 4.03 -10.64 0.98
C VAL A 130 5.19 -11.60 1.08
N ASP A 131 5.38 -12.14 2.28
CA ASP A 131 6.33 -13.22 2.48
C ASP A 131 5.84 -14.48 1.73
N PRO A 132 6.61 -15.00 0.75
CA PRO A 132 6.25 -16.25 0.06
C PRO A 132 6.18 -17.46 1.00
N THR A 133 6.80 -17.40 2.18
CA THR A 133 6.79 -18.49 3.18
C THR A 133 5.55 -18.43 4.09
N VAL A 134 4.85 -17.30 4.15
CA VAL A 134 3.59 -17.14 4.90
C VAL A 134 2.42 -17.42 3.96
N ARG A 135 2.34 -18.65 3.43
CA ARG A 135 1.07 -19.19 2.93
C ARG A 135 0.41 -19.97 4.06
N ALA A 136 -0.79 -19.56 4.42
CA ALA A 136 -1.72 -20.17 5.36
C ALA A 136 -1.44 -19.95 6.85
N VAL A 137 -1.81 -18.77 7.37
CA VAL A 137 -2.49 -18.77 8.67
C VAL A 137 -3.91 -19.26 8.39
N LYS A 138 -4.12 -20.57 8.49
CA LYS A 138 -5.47 -21.15 8.57
C LYS A 138 -6.19 -20.39 9.69
N ALA A 139 -7.37 -19.84 9.39
CA ALA A 139 -8.28 -19.37 10.43
C ALA A 139 -8.41 -20.47 11.50
N PRO A 140 -8.36 -20.13 12.81
CA PRO A 140 -8.60 -21.13 13.83
C PRO A 140 -9.98 -21.75 13.56
N GLY A 141 -9.98 -23.05 13.30
CA GLY A 141 -11.22 -23.82 13.15
C GLY A 141 -12.08 -23.68 14.41
N PRO A 142 -13.41 -23.86 14.28
CA PRO A 142 -14.30 -23.73 15.43
C PRO A 142 -13.86 -24.72 16.52
N ASN A 143 -13.59 -24.21 17.72
CA ASN A 143 -13.37 -25.02 18.90
C ASN A 143 -14.57 -25.95 19.10
N THR A 144 -14.41 -27.23 18.77
CA THR A 144 -15.27 -28.28 19.30
C THR A 144 -14.79 -28.59 20.71
N VAL A 145 -15.54 -28.10 21.68
CA VAL A 145 -15.48 -28.54 23.07
C VAL A 145 -16.10 -29.94 23.12
N ASN A 146 -15.35 -30.93 23.61
CA ASN A 146 -15.88 -32.16 24.18
C ASN A 146 -15.57 -32.15 25.67
#